data_AF-A0A1V4UK36-F1
#
_entry.id   AF-A0A1V4UK36-F1
#
_cell.length_a   1.000
_cell.length_b   1.000
_cell.length_c   1.000
_cell.angle_alpha   90.00
_cell.angle_beta   90.00
_cell.angle_gamma   90.00
#
_symmetry.space_group_name_H-M   'P 1'
#
loop_
_entity.id
_entity.type
_entity.pdbx_description
1 polymer ?
#
loop_
_entity_poly.entity_id
_entity_poly.type
_entity_poly.pdbx_seq_one_letter_code
_entity_poly.pdbx_strand_id
1 'polypeptide(L)'
;MTQKKHIRTPIVCVLGHVDHGKTSLLDRIRGSSVVSTEDGAITQHIGATVVPIDAIRKMSGSMEKVALNVPGLLFIDTPGHHAFTTLRARGGALADMAIVVVDINQGFQPQTIEALQILRTYKTPFVIAATKIDRIHGWRVHRDEAFLASFSKQNDRVKELVETRLYEIVGELSDLGFSGERFDRVSDFRRNLAIVPVSAHTGEGIAELLMVMIGLAQRYMEQELSLSAEGPGMGTVLEVKEEKGLGTTLDVILYDGRLSVGDEVAVAKHDGIVVTKVRALLQPRPLKEILVEDRFERVRAVTAAAGIKVSAPNLEGAIAGSPFQVIRGNQEEVIARIRKEMEEVNVHLSPEGVIIKADTIGALEALCKELEEKEIGVLRAEVGSVSRHDLIDAETIKNPYYRALIAFSTPLLPDAADMVKEPGFPVKVFEGRVIYKLVDDYIQWKEELKRKTEQQRFEQIIHPAKIRVLPHCVFRQSNPAVVGVRVLGGTLRTDVNLIQPDGKKVGHLKSIQLNQETIREAQTGAEVAISIEGATVGRQLNVEDDLFVDIPERHVKVLEKEMLAHLPVHTQEILAEFTAMRRRENPFWGK
;
A
#
# COMPACT_ATOMS: atom_id res chain seq x y z
N MET A 1 -10.59 48.35 10.33
CA MET A 1 -11.73 47.41 10.35
C MET A 1 -11.21 46.05 9.96
N THR A 2 -11.04 45.15 10.92
CA THR A 2 -10.61 43.77 10.67
C THR A 2 -11.69 43.06 9.86
N GLN A 3 -11.42 42.72 8.60
CA GLN A 3 -12.31 41.86 7.81
C GLN A 3 -12.57 40.60 8.64
N LYS A 4 -13.85 40.31 8.94
CA LYS A 4 -14.25 39.02 9.54
C LYS A 4 -13.77 37.93 8.57
N LYS A 5 -12.79 37.11 8.99
CA LYS A 5 -12.40 35.93 8.23
C LYS A 5 -13.61 35.01 8.12
N HIS A 6 -14.06 34.73 6.90
CA HIS A 6 -15.06 33.70 6.66
C HIS A 6 -14.38 32.34 6.86
N ILE A 7 -14.96 31.50 7.72
CA ILE A 7 -14.51 30.14 7.97
C ILE A 7 -15.45 29.21 7.20
N ARG A 8 -14.92 28.31 6.37
CA ARG A 8 -15.72 27.32 5.66
C ARG A 8 -16.09 26.14 6.56
N THR A 9 -17.10 25.39 6.14
CA THR A 9 -17.44 24.11 6.77
C THR A 9 -16.26 23.13 6.63
N PRO A 10 -15.79 22.51 7.72
CA PRO A 10 -14.79 21.45 7.68
C PRO A 10 -15.31 20.26 6.90
N ILE A 11 -14.44 19.71 6.07
CA ILE A 11 -14.70 18.55 5.24
C ILE A 11 -14.22 17.32 6.01
N VAL A 12 -15.15 16.41 6.27
CA VAL A 12 -14.96 15.22 7.10
C VAL A 12 -15.07 13.97 6.24
N CYS A 13 -14.03 13.15 6.17
CA CYS A 13 -14.12 11.84 5.53
C CYS A 13 -14.52 10.75 6.54
N VAL A 14 -15.25 9.72 6.09
CA VAL A 14 -15.58 8.54 6.91
C VAL A 14 -14.90 7.31 6.34
N LEU A 15 -14.02 6.70 7.14
CA LEU A 15 -13.15 5.58 6.78
C LEU A 15 -13.45 4.37 7.65
N GLY A 16 -12.94 3.20 7.27
CA GLY A 16 -13.11 1.96 8.03
C GLY A 16 -13.41 0.75 7.15
N HIS A 17 -13.40 -0.43 7.75
CA HIS A 17 -13.60 -1.69 7.03
C HIS A 17 -15.02 -1.86 6.48
N VAL A 18 -15.18 -2.76 5.50
CA VAL A 18 -16.50 -3.22 5.01
C VAL A 18 -17.33 -3.71 6.20
N ASP A 19 -18.63 -3.40 6.17
CA ASP A 19 -19.59 -3.76 7.22
C ASP A 19 -19.34 -3.20 8.63
N HIS A 20 -18.31 -2.39 8.87
CA HIS A 20 -18.14 -1.70 10.17
C HIS A 20 -19.17 -0.58 10.41
N GLY A 21 -20.03 -0.28 9.44
CA GLY A 21 -21.17 0.64 9.65
C GLY A 21 -20.93 2.09 9.23
N LYS A 22 -20.00 2.36 8.31
CA LYS A 22 -19.76 3.70 7.72
C LYS A 22 -21.04 4.32 7.15
N THR A 23 -21.69 3.61 6.24
CA THR A 23 -22.93 4.06 5.59
C THR A 23 -24.05 4.22 6.60
N SER A 24 -24.21 3.25 7.52
CA SER A 24 -25.22 3.33 8.58
C SER A 24 -25.00 4.54 9.51
N LEU A 25 -23.74 4.85 9.85
CA LEU A 25 -23.39 6.02 10.66
C LEU A 25 -23.78 7.31 9.95
N LEU A 26 -23.43 7.43 8.66
CA LEU A 26 -23.80 8.58 7.83
C LEU A 26 -25.32 8.69 7.66
N ASP A 27 -26.03 7.57 7.43
CA ASP A 27 -27.48 7.51 7.39
C ASP A 27 -28.11 7.97 8.70
N ARG A 28 -27.52 7.59 9.84
CA ARG A 28 -28.04 8.03 11.14
C ARG A 28 -27.86 9.51 11.33
N ILE A 29 -26.68 10.05 11.02
CA ILE A 29 -26.39 11.48 11.07
C ILE A 29 -27.33 12.25 10.11
N ARG A 30 -27.67 11.68 8.95
CA ARG A 30 -28.68 12.21 8.02
C ARG A 30 -30.10 12.19 8.61
N GLY A 31 -30.49 11.08 9.23
CA GLY A 31 -31.87 10.81 9.65
C GLY A 31 -32.24 11.35 11.04
N SER A 32 -31.27 11.61 11.93
CA SER A 32 -31.50 12.10 13.29
C SER A 32 -32.04 13.54 13.39
N SER A 33 -32.26 14.21 12.25
CA SER A 33 -32.89 15.54 12.17
C SER A 33 -34.09 15.61 11.22
N VAL A 34 -34.58 14.47 10.69
CA VAL A 34 -35.71 14.45 9.74
C VAL A 34 -37.07 14.40 10.46
N VAL A 35 -37.09 14.24 11.79
CA VAL A 35 -38.33 14.32 12.58
C VAL A 35 -38.38 15.64 13.34
N SER A 36 -38.88 16.68 12.65
CA SER A 36 -39.91 17.62 13.13
C SER A 36 -39.78 18.97 12.41
N THR A 37 -40.69 19.22 11.47
CA THR A 37 -41.27 20.53 11.11
C THR A 37 -40.35 21.74 10.94
N GLU A 38 -40.28 22.20 9.69
CA GLU A 38 -39.78 23.49 9.16
C GLU A 38 -38.26 23.69 8.98
N ASP A 39 -37.96 24.21 7.78
CA ASP A 39 -36.70 24.69 7.20
C ASP A 39 -35.42 23.81 7.33
N GLY A 40 -35.23 22.96 6.32
CA GLY A 40 -33.96 22.87 5.59
C GLY A 40 -32.69 22.40 6.31
N ALA A 41 -32.76 21.54 7.32
CA ALA A 41 -31.61 21.33 8.20
C ALA A 41 -30.51 20.34 7.74
N ILE A 42 -30.72 19.40 6.80
CA ILE A 42 -29.63 18.52 6.31
C ILE A 42 -29.78 18.28 4.80
N THR A 43 -28.71 18.56 4.03
CA THR A 43 -28.69 18.39 2.57
C THR A 43 -27.57 17.44 2.17
N GLN A 44 -27.93 16.38 1.42
CA GLN A 44 -26.97 15.48 0.80
C GLN A 44 -26.54 16.05 -0.56
N HIS A 45 -25.26 15.98 -0.89
CA HIS A 45 -24.73 16.33 -2.19
C HIS A 45 -23.75 15.28 -2.70
N ILE A 46 -24.14 14.43 -3.66
CA ILE A 46 -23.18 13.72 -4.52
C ILE A 46 -22.07 13.01 -3.71
N GLY A 47 -22.47 12.06 -2.87
CA GLY A 47 -21.52 11.41 -1.95
C GLY A 47 -20.96 12.35 -0.87
N ALA A 48 -21.67 13.41 -0.51
CA ALA A 48 -21.34 14.28 0.61
C ALA A 48 -22.61 14.68 1.37
N THR A 49 -22.52 15.08 2.64
CA THR A 49 -23.66 15.44 3.51
C THR A 49 -23.28 16.63 4.37
N VAL A 50 -24.01 17.73 4.26
CA VAL A 50 -23.83 18.91 5.13
C VAL A 50 -24.69 18.77 6.36
N VAL A 51 -24.07 18.84 7.54
CA VAL A 51 -24.72 18.88 8.84
C VAL A 51 -24.45 20.26 9.47
N PRO A 52 -25.41 21.19 9.42
CA PRO A 52 -25.29 22.52 10.00
C PRO A 52 -25.12 22.46 11.51
N ILE A 53 -24.43 23.47 12.05
CA ILE A 53 -24.16 23.58 13.48
C ILE A 53 -25.44 23.54 14.34
N ASP A 54 -26.54 24.10 13.85
CA ASP A 54 -27.80 24.15 14.57
C ASP A 54 -28.45 22.76 14.69
N ALA A 55 -28.29 21.89 13.70
CA ALA A 55 -28.73 20.50 13.79
C ALA A 55 -27.95 19.75 14.87
N ILE A 56 -26.63 19.96 14.94
CA ILE A 56 -25.75 19.33 15.92
C ILE A 56 -26.06 19.83 17.35
N ARG A 57 -26.37 21.12 17.50
CA ARG A 57 -26.84 21.70 18.76
C ARG A 57 -28.15 21.08 19.24
N LYS A 58 -29.12 20.92 18.34
CA LYS A 58 -30.40 20.24 18.67
C LYS A 58 -30.17 18.79 19.14
N MET A 59 -29.27 18.06 18.48
CA MET A 59 -28.95 16.67 18.83
C MET A 59 -28.23 16.53 20.18
N SER A 60 -27.42 17.51 20.56
CA SER A 60 -26.63 17.47 21.80
C SER A 60 -27.41 17.93 23.05
N GLY A 61 -28.53 18.62 22.88
CA GLY A 61 -29.49 18.98 23.94
C GLY A 61 -28.97 19.89 25.07
N SER A 62 -27.66 20.19 25.13
CA SER A 62 -27.01 20.64 26.36
C SER A 62 -26.12 21.88 26.23
N MET A 63 -26.05 22.55 25.06
CA MET A 63 -25.05 23.59 24.83
C MET A 63 -25.50 24.80 24.00
N GLU A 64 -26.57 25.47 24.43
CA GLU A 64 -26.85 26.85 23.94
C GLU A 64 -25.72 27.84 24.29
N LYS A 65 -24.81 27.50 25.22
CA LYS A 65 -23.82 28.42 25.80
C LYS A 65 -22.40 28.33 25.23
N VAL A 66 -22.11 27.41 24.31
CA VAL A 66 -20.77 27.32 23.69
C VAL A 66 -20.73 28.14 22.41
N ALA A 67 -19.84 29.13 22.38
CA ALA A 67 -19.56 29.91 21.17
C ALA A 67 -18.89 28.99 20.15
N LEU A 68 -19.64 28.59 19.13
CA LEU A 68 -19.17 27.79 18.01
C LEU A 68 -19.05 28.69 16.78
N ASN A 69 -17.84 28.81 16.24
CA ASN A 69 -17.53 29.65 15.07
C ASN A 69 -17.56 28.87 13.75
N VAL A 70 -17.65 27.54 13.83
CA VAL A 70 -17.66 26.63 12.69
C VAL A 70 -19.11 26.46 12.17
N PRO A 71 -19.37 26.62 10.85
CA PRO A 71 -20.74 26.58 10.31
C PRO A 71 -21.47 25.23 10.41
N GLY A 72 -20.73 24.13 10.56
CA GLY A 72 -21.26 22.76 10.56
C GLY A 72 -20.15 21.75 10.24
N LEU A 73 -20.51 20.61 9.67
CA LEU A 73 -19.58 19.60 9.13
C LEU A 73 -20.07 19.14 7.75
N LEU A 74 -19.16 19.01 6.77
CA LEU A 74 -19.43 18.44 5.45
C LEU A 74 -18.84 17.03 5.41
N PHE A 75 -19.66 16.01 5.59
CA PHE A 75 -19.24 14.62 5.47
C PHE A 75 -19.06 14.25 4.00
N ILE A 76 -18.06 13.45 3.68
CA ILE A 76 -17.90 12.81 2.38
C ILE A 76 -18.21 11.31 2.54
N ASP A 77 -19.33 10.90 1.93
CA ASP A 77 -19.86 9.56 1.79
C ASP A 77 -19.35 8.94 0.49
N THR A 78 -18.09 8.48 0.51
CA THR A 78 -17.53 7.76 -0.63
C THR A 78 -17.36 6.27 -0.31
N PRO A 79 -17.72 5.38 -1.25
CA PRO A 79 -17.64 3.95 -1.02
C PRO A 79 -16.19 3.44 -1.05
N GLY A 80 -15.81 2.67 -0.03
CA GLY A 80 -14.53 1.98 0.03
C GLY A 80 -13.33 2.87 0.36
N HIS A 81 -12.16 2.25 0.53
CA HIS A 81 -10.93 2.97 0.84
C HIS A 81 -10.32 3.69 -0.38
N HIS A 82 -10.67 3.26 -1.60
CA HIS A 82 -10.24 3.82 -2.89
C HIS A 82 -10.61 5.28 -3.12
N ALA A 83 -11.72 5.71 -2.52
CA ALA A 83 -12.12 7.08 -2.67
C ALA A 83 -11.26 8.01 -1.81
N PHE A 84 -10.72 7.55 -0.67
CA PHE A 84 -9.85 8.38 0.16
C PHE A 84 -8.55 8.75 -0.54
N THR A 85 -7.95 7.81 -1.29
CA THR A 85 -6.77 8.12 -2.10
C THR A 85 -7.11 9.21 -3.12
N THR A 86 -8.25 9.08 -3.79
CA THR A 86 -8.78 10.06 -4.76
C THR A 86 -9.16 11.42 -4.14
N LEU A 87 -9.50 11.44 -2.85
CA LEU A 87 -9.94 12.61 -2.08
C LEU A 87 -8.77 13.46 -1.55
N ARG A 88 -7.61 13.46 -2.22
CA ARG A 88 -6.52 14.35 -1.88
C ARG A 88 -6.35 15.40 -2.98
N ALA A 89 -6.65 16.65 -2.65
CA ALA A 89 -6.26 17.79 -3.48
C ALA A 89 -4.77 18.05 -3.30
N ARG A 90 -4.06 18.47 -4.35
CA ARG A 90 -2.68 18.95 -4.23
C ARG A 90 -2.69 20.35 -3.60
N GLY A 91 -1.91 20.53 -2.54
CA GLY A 91 -1.83 21.79 -1.75
C GLY A 91 -2.51 21.76 -0.38
N GLY A 92 -3.21 20.68 -0.01
CA GLY A 92 -3.84 20.47 1.30
C GLY A 92 -4.73 19.23 1.33
N ALA A 93 -5.01 18.66 2.50
CA ALA A 93 -5.97 17.56 2.60
C ALA A 93 -7.36 18.04 2.16
N LEU A 94 -8.03 17.39 1.20
CA LEU A 94 -9.40 17.77 0.82
C LEU A 94 -10.34 17.60 2.01
N ALA A 95 -10.11 16.53 2.79
CA ALA A 95 -10.71 16.35 4.10
C ALA A 95 -9.82 17.01 5.16
N ASP A 96 -10.39 18.00 5.84
CA ASP A 96 -9.78 18.65 6.99
C ASP A 96 -9.57 17.63 8.12
N MET A 97 -10.48 16.66 8.26
CA MET A 97 -10.39 15.63 9.28
C MET A 97 -11.12 14.34 8.87
N ALA A 98 -10.93 13.26 9.62
CA ALA A 98 -11.57 11.97 9.34
C ALA A 98 -12.22 11.32 10.58
N ILE A 99 -13.18 10.42 10.32
CA ILE A 99 -13.74 9.48 11.28
C ILE A 99 -13.36 8.08 10.82
N VAL A 100 -12.64 7.34 11.65
CA VAL A 100 -12.34 5.93 11.41
C VAL A 100 -13.35 5.07 12.16
N VAL A 101 -14.18 4.37 11.40
CA VAL A 101 -15.28 3.53 11.88
C VAL A 101 -14.75 2.13 12.16
N VAL A 102 -14.88 1.72 13.42
CA VAL A 102 -14.44 0.42 13.92
C VAL A 102 -15.64 -0.27 14.55
N ASP A 103 -15.94 -1.51 14.17
CA ASP A 103 -16.92 -2.32 14.90
C ASP A 103 -16.28 -2.74 16.22
N ILE A 104 -16.87 -2.30 17.34
CA ILE A 104 -16.35 -2.60 18.68
C ILE A 104 -16.27 -4.10 18.98
N ASN A 105 -17.00 -4.93 18.24
CA ASN A 105 -17.03 -6.38 18.41
C ASN A 105 -15.99 -7.10 17.54
N GLN A 106 -15.46 -6.45 16.50
CA GLN A 106 -14.50 -7.03 15.56
C GLN A 106 -13.09 -6.46 15.68
N GLY A 107 -12.93 -5.28 16.28
CA GLY A 107 -11.63 -4.61 16.39
C GLY A 107 -11.09 -4.16 15.03
N PHE A 108 -9.77 -4.08 14.89
CA PHE A 108 -9.14 -3.64 13.65
C PHE A 108 -9.14 -4.75 12.60
N GLN A 109 -9.40 -4.34 11.35
CA GLN A 109 -9.40 -5.18 10.17
C GLN A 109 -8.42 -4.59 9.14
N PRO A 110 -8.01 -5.33 8.09
CA PRO A 110 -6.97 -4.86 7.15
C PRO A 110 -7.21 -3.45 6.58
N GLN A 111 -8.45 -3.13 6.20
CA GLN A 111 -8.81 -1.80 5.68
C GLN A 111 -8.82 -0.69 6.74
N THR A 112 -9.00 -1.05 8.02
CA THR A 112 -8.87 -0.10 9.14
C THR A 112 -7.40 0.28 9.31
N ILE A 113 -6.51 -0.71 9.28
CA ILE A 113 -5.05 -0.49 9.36
C ILE A 113 -4.59 0.35 8.18
N GLU A 114 -5.06 0.02 6.98
CA GLU A 114 -4.84 0.80 5.74
C GLU A 114 -5.21 2.28 5.94
N ALA A 115 -6.40 2.54 6.48
CA ALA A 115 -6.88 3.90 6.74
C ALA A 115 -6.00 4.66 7.72
N LEU A 116 -5.60 4.02 8.81
CA LEU A 116 -4.75 4.64 9.83
C LEU A 116 -3.36 4.99 9.26
N GLN A 117 -2.79 4.10 8.45
CA GLN A 117 -1.51 4.35 7.81
C GLN A 117 -1.60 5.52 6.84
N ILE A 118 -2.62 5.55 5.99
CA ILE A 118 -2.82 6.68 5.07
C ILE A 118 -3.00 8.00 5.84
N LEU A 119 -3.84 8.02 6.88
CA LEU A 119 -4.06 9.21 7.71
C LEU A 119 -2.77 9.69 8.37
N ARG A 120 -1.92 8.77 8.86
CA ARG A 120 -0.59 9.09 9.40
C ARG A 120 0.30 9.72 8.35
N THR A 121 0.33 9.09 7.19
CA THR A 121 1.15 9.47 6.05
C THR A 121 0.85 10.88 5.57
N TYR A 122 -0.41 11.29 5.64
CA TYR A 122 -0.85 12.62 5.24
C TYR A 122 -1.11 13.59 6.40
N LYS A 123 -0.85 13.16 7.64
CA LYS A 123 -1.02 13.95 8.86
C LYS A 123 -2.44 14.52 9.00
N THR A 124 -3.44 13.79 8.51
CA THR A 124 -4.85 14.19 8.61
C THR A 124 -5.36 13.89 10.03
N PRO A 125 -5.87 14.89 10.78
CA PRO A 125 -6.47 14.65 12.09
C PRO A 125 -7.70 13.74 12.01
N PHE A 126 -7.88 12.85 12.99
CA PHE A 126 -9.02 11.93 12.99
C PHE A 126 -9.48 11.51 14.39
N VAL A 127 -10.69 10.96 14.45
CA VAL A 127 -11.27 10.31 15.63
C VAL A 127 -11.68 8.88 15.30
N ILE A 128 -11.73 8.00 16.31
CA ILE A 128 -12.25 6.65 16.15
C ILE A 128 -13.72 6.63 16.58
N ALA A 129 -14.62 6.18 15.71
CA ALA A 129 -16.00 5.85 16.06
C ALA A 129 -16.08 4.34 16.32
N ALA A 130 -16.16 3.94 17.59
CA ALA A 130 -16.34 2.55 18.01
C ALA A 130 -17.84 2.18 17.92
N THR A 131 -18.24 1.72 16.75
CA THR A 131 -19.63 1.45 16.37
C THR A 131 -20.18 0.14 16.92
N LYS A 132 -21.51 -0.02 16.80
CA LYS A 132 -22.27 -1.24 17.12
C LYS A 132 -22.22 -1.65 18.59
N ILE A 133 -22.17 -0.66 19.50
CA ILE A 133 -22.29 -0.89 20.95
C ILE A 133 -23.62 -1.59 21.31
N ASP A 134 -24.67 -1.38 20.50
CA ASP A 134 -25.97 -2.04 20.65
C ASP A 134 -25.93 -3.56 20.47
N ARG A 135 -24.85 -4.09 19.85
CA ARG A 135 -24.66 -5.53 19.63
C ARG A 135 -23.85 -6.20 20.74
N ILE A 136 -23.38 -5.45 21.73
CA ILE A 136 -22.72 -6.03 22.90
C ILE A 136 -23.74 -6.85 23.69
N HIS A 137 -23.38 -8.08 24.02
CA HIS A 137 -24.31 -9.01 24.65
C HIS A 137 -24.82 -8.48 26.00
N GLY A 138 -26.12 -8.24 26.07
CA GLY A 138 -26.80 -7.70 27.26
C GLY A 138 -26.94 -6.18 27.29
N TRP A 139 -26.49 -5.47 26.25
CA TRP A 139 -26.67 -4.02 26.11
C TRP A 139 -28.17 -3.64 26.18
N ARG A 140 -28.49 -2.66 27.03
CA ARG A 140 -29.83 -2.09 27.15
C ARG A 140 -29.88 -0.82 26.33
N VAL A 141 -30.69 -0.82 25.29
CA VAL A 141 -30.79 0.29 24.34
C VAL A 141 -31.47 1.50 24.98
N HIS A 142 -30.80 2.64 24.94
CA HIS A 142 -31.35 3.95 25.30
C HIS A 142 -31.31 4.87 24.08
N ARG A 143 -32.35 4.82 23.25
CA ARG A 143 -32.37 5.50 21.95
C ARG A 143 -32.06 7.00 22.08
N ASP A 144 -31.16 7.46 21.21
CA ASP A 144 -30.78 8.88 21.07
C ASP A 144 -30.18 9.53 22.31
N GLU A 145 -29.79 8.74 23.31
CA GLU A 145 -29.08 9.26 24.46
C GLU A 145 -27.58 9.41 24.20
N ALA A 146 -26.97 10.33 24.95
CA ALA A 146 -25.53 10.40 25.10
C ALA A 146 -24.97 9.03 25.54
N PHE A 147 -23.84 8.61 24.95
CA PHE A 147 -23.13 7.39 25.34
C PHE A 147 -22.89 7.35 26.84
N LEU A 148 -22.40 8.43 27.47
CA LEU A 148 -22.11 8.42 28.91
C LEU A 148 -23.38 8.19 29.75
N ALA A 149 -24.52 8.75 29.33
CA ALA A 149 -25.79 8.55 30.01
C ALA A 149 -26.28 7.11 29.86
N SER A 150 -26.28 6.58 28.63
CA SER A 150 -26.66 5.18 28.37
C SER A 150 -25.73 4.20 29.07
N PHE A 151 -24.42 4.43 29.01
CA PHE A 151 -23.39 3.60 29.62
C PHE A 151 -23.55 3.52 31.14
N SER A 152 -23.87 4.64 31.80
CA SER A 152 -24.08 4.67 33.25
C SER A 152 -25.24 3.77 33.72
N LYS A 153 -26.26 3.58 32.87
CA LYS A 153 -27.47 2.77 33.12
C LYS A 153 -27.28 1.27 32.86
N GLN A 154 -26.16 0.88 32.24
CA GLN A 154 -25.84 -0.52 32.00
C GLN A 154 -25.48 -1.25 33.31
N ASN A 155 -25.66 -2.57 33.32
CA ASN A 155 -25.19 -3.41 34.42
C ASN A 155 -23.65 -3.57 34.37
N ASP A 156 -23.05 -3.99 35.48
CA ASP A 156 -21.59 -4.05 35.62
C ASP A 156 -20.93 -5.01 34.61
N ARG A 157 -21.58 -6.14 34.32
CA ARG A 157 -21.10 -7.10 33.31
C ARG A 157 -21.00 -6.47 31.91
N VAL A 158 -22.00 -5.71 31.49
CA VAL A 158 -22.00 -5.02 30.19
C VAL A 158 -20.98 -3.90 30.18
N LYS A 159 -20.86 -3.15 31.29
CA LYS A 159 -19.83 -2.11 31.43
C LYS A 159 -18.43 -2.70 31.26
N GLU A 160 -18.14 -3.80 31.93
CA GLU A 160 -16.86 -4.52 31.83
C GLU A 160 -16.59 -4.95 30.39
N LEU A 161 -17.56 -5.57 29.71
CA LEU A 161 -17.41 -5.96 28.30
C LEU A 161 -17.06 -4.79 27.39
N VAL A 162 -17.76 -3.66 27.53
CA VAL A 162 -17.48 -2.45 26.73
C VAL A 162 -16.08 -1.93 27.01
N GLU A 163 -15.67 -1.84 28.28
CA GLU A 163 -14.34 -1.38 28.67
C GLU A 163 -13.25 -2.31 28.11
N THR A 164 -13.44 -3.64 28.17
CA THR A 164 -12.50 -4.60 27.57
C THR A 164 -12.35 -4.37 26.08
N ARG A 165 -13.46 -4.22 25.34
CA ARG A 165 -13.39 -3.97 23.89
C ARG A 165 -12.74 -2.65 23.53
N LEU A 166 -13.00 -1.59 24.31
CA LEU A 166 -12.34 -0.30 24.10
C LEU A 166 -10.84 -0.40 24.42
N TYR A 167 -10.46 -1.16 25.44
CA TYR A 167 -9.06 -1.41 25.78
C TYR A 167 -8.33 -2.20 24.67
N GLU A 168 -8.99 -3.18 24.04
CA GLU A 168 -8.46 -3.89 22.87
C GLU A 168 -8.15 -2.90 21.73
N ILE A 169 -9.09 -2.00 21.39
CA ILE A 169 -8.88 -0.95 20.37
C ILE A 169 -7.72 -0.01 20.74
N VAL A 170 -7.58 0.35 22.03
CA VAL A 170 -6.45 1.15 22.51
C VAL A 170 -5.12 0.40 22.33
N GLY A 171 -5.10 -0.89 22.62
CA GLY A 171 -3.94 -1.76 22.38
C GLY A 171 -3.53 -1.80 20.91
N GLU A 172 -4.48 -2.02 20.01
CA GLU A 172 -4.24 -2.05 18.56
C GLU A 172 -3.74 -0.68 18.02
N LEU A 173 -4.26 0.44 18.54
CA LEU A 173 -3.74 1.77 18.22
C LEU A 173 -2.28 1.92 18.67
N SER A 174 -1.96 1.44 19.87
CA SER A 174 -0.60 1.50 20.43
C SER A 174 0.39 0.68 19.61
N ASP A 175 0.00 -0.51 19.14
CA ASP A 175 0.84 -1.35 18.27
C ASP A 175 1.15 -0.66 16.94
N LEU A 176 0.23 0.15 16.42
CA LEU A 176 0.43 1.01 15.25
C LEU A 176 1.16 2.32 15.59
N GLY A 177 1.52 2.56 16.85
CA GLY A 177 2.24 3.73 17.32
C GLY A 177 1.38 5.00 17.45
N PHE A 178 0.08 4.84 17.68
CA PHE A 178 -0.82 5.91 18.06
C PHE A 178 -1.15 5.82 19.56
N SER A 179 -1.33 6.98 20.20
CA SER A 179 -1.93 7.04 21.54
C SER A 179 -3.41 7.32 21.40
N GLY A 180 -4.27 6.55 22.07
CA GLY A 180 -5.72 6.71 22.00
C GLY A 180 -6.39 6.36 23.31
N GLU A 181 -7.53 6.98 23.58
CA GLU A 181 -8.32 6.75 24.79
C GLU A 181 -9.79 7.14 24.54
N ARG A 182 -10.72 6.63 25.37
CA ARG A 182 -12.13 7.04 25.32
C ARG A 182 -12.26 8.56 25.50
N PHE A 183 -13.09 9.17 24.68
CA PHE A 183 -13.15 10.62 24.51
C PHE A 183 -13.31 11.44 25.80
N ASP A 184 -13.99 10.91 26.83
CA ASP A 184 -14.21 11.55 28.13
C ASP A 184 -12.98 11.52 29.06
N ARG A 185 -11.99 10.68 28.75
CA ARG A 185 -10.74 10.55 29.52
C ARG A 185 -9.55 11.24 28.84
N VAL A 186 -9.74 11.78 27.63
CA VAL A 186 -8.70 12.50 26.90
C VAL A 186 -8.45 13.88 27.53
N SER A 187 -7.24 14.08 28.06
CA SER A 187 -6.80 15.38 28.61
C SER A 187 -6.13 16.26 27.56
N ASP A 188 -5.37 15.66 26.65
CA ASP A 188 -4.69 16.34 25.54
C ASP A 188 -5.04 15.69 24.19
N PHE A 189 -5.97 16.32 23.47
CA PHE A 189 -6.42 15.93 22.13
C PHE A 189 -5.37 16.15 21.03
N ARG A 190 -4.22 16.79 21.31
CA ARG A 190 -3.11 16.88 20.35
C ARG A 190 -2.25 15.62 20.33
N ARG A 191 -2.23 14.88 21.44
CA ARG A 191 -1.38 13.70 21.62
C ARG A 191 -2.17 12.40 21.59
N ASN A 192 -3.44 12.45 21.97
CA ASN A 192 -4.29 11.27 22.08
C ASN A 192 -5.48 11.37 21.12
N LEU A 193 -5.68 10.30 20.37
CA LEU A 193 -6.86 10.08 19.57
C LEU A 193 -8.07 9.83 20.49
N ALA A 194 -9.19 10.45 20.16
CA ALA A 194 -10.45 10.23 20.86
C ALA A 194 -11.18 9.01 20.26
N ILE A 195 -11.55 8.07 21.13
CA ILE A 195 -12.42 6.94 20.80
C ILE A 195 -13.82 7.25 21.31
N VAL A 196 -14.78 7.37 20.40
CA VAL A 196 -16.18 7.68 20.71
C VAL A 196 -17.03 6.43 20.44
N PRO A 197 -17.58 5.78 21.47
CA PRO A 197 -18.47 4.65 21.28
C PRO A 197 -19.84 5.12 20.77
N VAL A 198 -20.33 4.50 19.71
CA VAL A 198 -21.58 4.91 19.05
C VAL A 198 -22.42 3.72 18.60
N SER A 199 -23.72 3.95 18.41
CA SER A 199 -24.58 3.07 17.63
C SER A 199 -25.30 3.87 16.55
N ALA A 200 -25.01 3.53 15.30
CA ALA A 200 -25.77 4.05 14.16
C ALA A 200 -27.24 3.58 14.18
N HIS A 201 -27.53 2.42 14.77
CA HIS A 201 -28.87 1.86 14.78
C HIS A 201 -29.77 2.49 15.86
N THR A 202 -29.21 2.76 17.05
CA THR A 202 -29.97 3.29 18.18
C THR A 202 -29.80 4.80 18.36
N GLY A 203 -28.79 5.41 17.73
CA GLY A 203 -28.45 6.82 17.85
C GLY A 203 -27.58 7.17 19.06
N GLU A 204 -27.27 6.19 19.91
CA GLU A 204 -26.44 6.39 21.10
C GLU A 204 -25.03 6.90 20.74
N GLY A 205 -24.55 7.94 21.41
CA GLY A 205 -23.19 8.48 21.24
C GLY A 205 -22.95 9.35 20.00
N ILE A 206 -23.93 9.48 19.10
CA ILE A 206 -23.77 10.26 17.85
C ILE A 206 -23.54 11.75 18.15
N ALA A 207 -24.25 12.28 19.15
CA ALA A 207 -24.09 13.67 19.57
C ALA A 207 -22.65 13.94 20.05
N GLU A 208 -22.09 13.09 20.90
CA GLU A 208 -20.70 13.24 21.35
C GLU A 208 -19.70 13.13 20.21
N LEU A 209 -19.90 12.22 19.26
CA LEU A 209 -19.03 12.10 18.09
C LEU A 209 -18.97 13.42 17.31
N LEU A 210 -20.14 13.99 16.97
CA LEU A 210 -20.22 15.26 16.24
C LEU A 210 -19.61 16.42 17.06
N MET A 211 -19.82 16.42 18.38
CA MET A 211 -19.28 17.45 19.27
C MET A 211 -17.76 17.40 19.39
N VAL A 212 -17.17 16.21 19.51
CA VAL A 212 -15.71 16.03 19.49
C VAL A 212 -15.15 16.57 18.17
N MET A 213 -15.78 16.24 17.04
CA MET A 213 -15.35 16.71 15.72
C MET A 213 -15.37 18.24 15.60
N ILE A 214 -16.47 18.89 15.98
CA ILE A 214 -16.55 20.37 15.98
C ILE A 214 -15.48 20.97 16.92
N GLY A 215 -15.32 20.40 18.11
CA GLY A 215 -14.34 20.89 19.09
C GLY A 215 -12.91 20.86 18.55
N LEU A 216 -12.54 19.78 17.86
CA LEU A 216 -11.25 19.65 17.19
C LEU A 216 -11.09 20.67 16.05
N ALA A 217 -12.08 20.78 15.16
CA ALA A 217 -12.06 21.71 14.05
C ALA A 217 -11.89 23.16 14.53
N GLN A 218 -12.71 23.56 15.50
CA GLN A 218 -12.67 24.92 16.05
C GLN A 218 -11.35 25.22 16.76
N ARG A 219 -10.81 24.28 17.54
CA ARG A 219 -9.65 24.54 18.39
C ARG A 219 -8.33 24.50 17.62
N TYR A 220 -8.25 23.70 16.56
CA TYR A 220 -6.98 23.38 15.90
C TYR A 220 -6.93 23.75 14.42
N MET A 221 -8.05 24.04 13.75
CA MET A 221 -8.11 24.15 12.29
C MET A 221 -8.58 25.52 11.77
N GLU A 222 -8.77 26.51 12.63
CA GLU A 222 -9.32 27.83 12.25
C GLU A 222 -8.54 28.53 11.12
N GLN A 223 -7.22 28.33 11.05
CA GLN A 223 -6.39 28.90 9.97
C GLN A 223 -6.59 28.17 8.63
N GLU A 224 -6.64 26.83 8.66
CA GLU A 224 -6.79 25.96 7.48
C GLU A 224 -8.21 26.05 6.87
N LEU A 225 -9.19 26.39 7.70
CA LEU A 225 -10.58 26.59 7.29
C LEU A 225 -10.88 28.02 6.79
N SER A 226 -9.87 28.88 6.64
CA SER A 226 -10.08 30.23 6.10
C SER A 226 -10.52 30.17 4.64
N LEU A 227 -11.53 30.98 4.29
CA LEU A 227 -12.20 30.94 2.99
C LEU A 227 -12.07 32.26 2.24
N SER A 228 -11.69 32.19 0.97
CA SER A 228 -11.75 33.29 0.01
C SER A 228 -13.12 33.32 -0.66
N ALA A 229 -14.17 33.68 0.08
CA ALA A 229 -15.57 33.49 -0.35
C ALA A 229 -15.95 34.10 -1.73
N GLU A 230 -15.22 35.12 -2.17
CA GLU A 230 -15.42 35.79 -3.46
C GLU A 230 -14.37 35.43 -4.52
N GLY A 231 -13.35 34.65 -4.17
CA GLY A 231 -12.29 34.21 -5.07
C GLY A 231 -12.74 33.22 -6.15
N PRO A 232 -11.85 32.87 -7.11
CA PRO A 232 -12.13 31.83 -8.09
C PRO A 232 -12.35 30.49 -7.37
N GLY A 233 -13.41 29.76 -7.74
CA GLY A 233 -13.67 28.44 -7.21
C GLY A 233 -12.49 27.49 -7.41
N MET A 234 -12.06 26.84 -6.33
CA MET A 234 -11.05 25.80 -6.32
C MET A 234 -11.65 24.53 -5.73
N GLY A 235 -11.43 23.42 -6.42
CA GLY A 235 -12.01 22.15 -6.04
C GLY A 235 -11.22 20.97 -6.59
N THR A 236 -11.75 19.78 -6.31
CA THR A 236 -11.20 18.52 -6.82
C THR A 236 -12.33 17.69 -7.40
N VAL A 237 -12.06 17.07 -8.54
CA VAL A 237 -12.97 16.12 -9.17
C VAL A 237 -12.98 14.86 -8.31
N LEU A 238 -14.13 14.51 -7.73
CA LEU A 238 -14.31 13.24 -7.02
C LEU A 238 -14.57 12.10 -7.97
N GLU A 239 -15.58 12.26 -8.82
CA GLU A 239 -16.06 11.21 -9.70
C GLU A 239 -16.45 11.80 -11.05
N VAL A 240 -16.31 10.99 -12.09
CA VAL A 240 -16.74 11.30 -13.45
C VAL A 240 -17.87 10.35 -13.79
N LYS A 241 -19.05 10.90 -14.12
CA LYS A 241 -20.27 10.12 -14.36
C LYS A 241 -20.98 10.51 -15.63
N GLU A 242 -21.47 9.53 -16.36
CA GLU A 242 -22.46 9.73 -17.43
C GLU A 242 -23.85 9.93 -16.85
N GLU A 243 -24.46 11.07 -17.13
CA GLU A 243 -25.82 11.40 -16.68
C GLU A 243 -26.76 11.56 -17.87
N LYS A 244 -27.92 10.90 -17.78
CA LYS A 244 -28.93 10.95 -18.85
C LYS A 244 -29.38 12.39 -19.10
N GLY A 245 -29.24 12.86 -20.33
CA GLY A 245 -29.62 14.21 -20.76
C GLY A 245 -28.59 15.31 -20.45
N LEU A 246 -27.52 15.01 -19.71
CA LEU A 246 -26.43 15.95 -19.39
C LEU A 246 -25.08 15.52 -19.98
N GLY A 247 -24.95 14.26 -20.39
CA GLY A 247 -23.68 13.67 -20.86
C GLY A 247 -22.71 13.44 -19.69
N THR A 248 -21.41 13.51 -19.97
CA THR A 248 -20.38 13.40 -18.93
C THR A 248 -20.47 14.58 -17.96
N THR A 249 -20.56 14.28 -16.66
CA THR A 249 -20.60 15.25 -15.57
C THR A 249 -19.48 14.97 -14.58
N LEU A 250 -19.03 16.02 -13.88
CA LEU A 250 -18.08 15.91 -12.79
C LEU A 250 -18.80 16.09 -11.45
N ASP A 251 -18.53 15.20 -10.53
CA ASP A 251 -18.86 15.36 -9.13
C ASP A 251 -17.67 16.05 -8.46
N VAL A 252 -17.82 17.29 -8.02
CA VAL A 252 -16.71 18.15 -7.55
C VAL A 252 -16.92 18.54 -6.09
N ILE A 253 -15.86 18.46 -5.28
CA ILE A 253 -15.82 19.16 -3.98
C ILE A 253 -15.12 20.49 -4.16
N LEU A 254 -15.87 21.56 -3.98
CA LEU A 254 -15.35 22.92 -3.93
C LEU A 254 -14.88 23.20 -2.50
N TYR A 255 -13.59 23.47 -2.31
CA TYR A 255 -13.00 23.74 -1.00
C TYR A 255 -12.59 25.20 -0.81
N ASP A 256 -12.47 25.99 -1.87
CA ASP A 256 -12.32 27.46 -1.77
C ASP A 256 -13.06 28.18 -2.90
N GLY A 257 -13.34 29.47 -2.69
CA GLY A 257 -13.91 30.34 -3.71
C GLY A 257 -15.37 30.06 -4.07
N ARG A 258 -15.76 30.61 -5.23
CA ARG A 258 -17.11 30.54 -5.76
C ARG A 258 -17.13 30.09 -7.21
N LEU A 259 -18.07 29.21 -7.53
CA LEU A 259 -18.34 28.66 -8.85
C LEU A 259 -19.75 29.07 -9.31
N SER A 260 -19.88 29.55 -10.54
CA SER A 260 -21.15 29.98 -11.14
C SER A 260 -21.40 29.35 -12.49
N VAL A 261 -22.68 29.23 -12.88
CA VAL A 261 -23.05 28.83 -14.24
C VAL A 261 -22.51 29.88 -15.23
N GLY A 262 -21.84 29.41 -16.28
CA GLY A 262 -21.18 30.26 -17.26
C GLY A 262 -19.71 30.58 -16.95
N ASP A 263 -19.18 30.17 -15.80
CA ASP A 263 -17.75 30.27 -15.53
C ASP A 263 -16.96 29.35 -16.48
N GLU A 264 -15.78 29.81 -16.91
CA GLU A 264 -14.78 28.93 -17.54
C GLU A 264 -14.01 28.19 -16.46
N VAL A 265 -13.81 26.89 -16.67
CA VAL A 265 -13.14 26.00 -15.72
C VAL A 265 -12.07 25.19 -16.44
N ALA A 266 -10.97 24.97 -15.74
CA ALA A 266 -9.89 24.11 -16.17
C ALA A 266 -9.92 22.81 -15.36
N VAL A 267 -9.82 21.68 -16.05
CA VAL A 267 -9.83 20.32 -15.47
C VAL A 267 -8.82 19.45 -16.20
N ALA A 268 -8.14 18.57 -15.47
CA ALA A 268 -7.23 17.60 -16.08
C ALA A 268 -7.96 16.43 -16.75
N LYS A 269 -7.38 15.98 -17.86
CA LYS A 269 -7.74 14.77 -18.60
C LYS A 269 -6.53 13.87 -18.82
N HIS A 270 -6.77 12.64 -19.27
CA HIS A 270 -5.70 11.72 -19.68
C HIS A 270 -4.82 12.26 -20.82
N ASP A 271 -5.37 13.14 -21.68
CA ASP A 271 -4.71 13.69 -22.87
C ASP A 271 -4.29 15.17 -22.73
N GLY A 272 -4.45 15.77 -21.54
CA GLY A 272 -4.05 17.16 -21.28
C GLY A 272 -4.93 17.87 -20.28
N ILE A 273 -5.10 19.18 -20.43
CA ILE A 273 -5.99 20.01 -19.61
C ILE A 273 -7.08 20.56 -20.51
N VAL A 274 -8.34 20.32 -20.15
CA VAL A 274 -9.47 20.91 -20.84
C VAL A 274 -9.87 22.22 -20.19
N VAL A 275 -10.10 23.24 -21.00
CA VAL A 275 -10.81 24.46 -20.60
C VAL A 275 -12.20 24.41 -21.20
N THR A 276 -13.22 24.55 -20.35
CA THR A 276 -14.62 24.43 -20.77
C THR A 276 -15.52 25.34 -19.96
N LYS A 277 -16.72 25.61 -20.47
CA LYS A 277 -17.68 26.52 -19.85
C LYS A 277 -18.78 25.74 -19.12
N VAL A 278 -19.01 26.09 -17.87
CA VAL A 278 -20.04 25.47 -17.03
C VAL A 278 -21.43 25.75 -17.61
N ARG A 279 -22.18 24.68 -17.94
CA ARG A 279 -23.56 24.76 -18.46
C ARG A 279 -24.60 24.71 -17.35
N ALA A 280 -24.37 23.85 -16.35
CA ALA A 280 -25.28 23.69 -15.23
C ALA A 280 -24.51 23.26 -13.98
N LEU A 281 -25.00 23.74 -12.83
CA LEU A 281 -24.61 23.31 -11.51
C LEU A 281 -25.81 22.64 -10.84
N LEU A 282 -25.59 21.44 -10.31
CA LEU A 282 -26.64 20.59 -9.77
C LEU A 282 -26.30 20.21 -8.33
N GLN A 283 -27.16 20.61 -7.40
CA GLN A 283 -27.14 20.17 -6.01
C GLN A 283 -28.27 19.17 -5.80
N PRO A 284 -28.04 18.03 -5.12
CA PRO A 284 -29.17 17.20 -4.74
C PRO A 284 -30.09 17.92 -3.76
N ARG A 285 -31.39 17.66 -3.91
CA ARG A 285 -32.42 18.24 -3.04
C ARG A 285 -32.35 17.60 -1.65
N PRO A 286 -32.66 18.35 -0.57
CA PRO A 286 -32.90 17.76 0.73
C PRO A 286 -33.99 16.68 0.64
N LEU A 287 -33.78 15.54 1.30
CA LEU A 287 -34.59 14.33 1.23
C LEU A 287 -36.11 14.64 1.35
N LYS A 288 -36.82 14.55 0.23
CA LYS A 288 -38.26 14.24 0.19
C LYS A 288 -38.43 12.96 -0.61
N GLU A 289 -39.29 12.07 -0.12
CA GLU A 289 -39.77 10.91 -0.87
C GLU A 289 -40.29 11.36 -2.23
N ILE A 290 -39.52 11.18 -3.31
CA ILE A 290 -39.97 11.47 -4.68
C ILE A 290 -39.40 10.44 -5.66
N LEU A 291 -40.26 10.08 -6.60
CA LEU A 291 -40.02 9.31 -7.82
C LEU A 291 -38.70 9.66 -8.51
N VAL A 292 -38.15 8.66 -9.18
CA VAL A 292 -36.78 8.55 -9.74
C VAL A 292 -36.31 9.73 -10.61
N GLU A 293 -37.19 10.61 -11.07
CA GLU A 293 -36.90 11.61 -12.10
C GLU A 293 -36.41 12.98 -11.57
N ASP A 294 -36.59 13.33 -10.29
CA ASP A 294 -36.38 14.71 -9.77
C ASP A 294 -35.29 14.83 -8.67
N ARG A 295 -34.14 14.16 -8.86
CA ARG A 295 -33.07 14.03 -7.83
C ARG A 295 -32.22 15.28 -7.58
N PHE A 296 -32.19 16.25 -8.49
CA PHE A 296 -31.27 17.39 -8.44
C PHE A 296 -31.97 18.74 -8.63
N GLU A 297 -31.57 19.73 -7.85
CA GLU A 297 -31.90 21.14 -8.01
C GLU A 297 -30.79 21.87 -8.78
N ARG A 298 -31.19 22.68 -9.76
CA ARG A 298 -30.27 23.54 -10.51
C ARG A 298 -30.00 24.82 -9.73
N VAL A 299 -28.74 25.10 -9.46
CA VAL A 299 -28.31 26.34 -8.81
C VAL A 299 -27.53 27.23 -9.76
N ARG A 300 -27.59 28.55 -9.55
CA ARG A 300 -26.85 29.53 -10.38
C ARG A 300 -25.39 29.67 -9.96
N ALA A 301 -25.12 29.53 -8.66
CA ALA A 301 -23.79 29.64 -8.09
C ALA A 301 -23.71 28.89 -6.76
N VAL A 302 -22.50 28.48 -6.39
CA VAL A 302 -22.17 27.81 -5.14
C VAL A 302 -20.84 28.35 -4.58
N THR A 303 -20.76 28.51 -3.27
CA THR A 303 -19.53 28.92 -2.55
C THR A 303 -19.05 27.75 -1.69
N ALA A 304 -17.73 27.59 -1.56
CA ALA A 304 -17.14 26.53 -0.76
C ALA A 304 -17.47 26.65 0.76
N ALA A 305 -17.45 25.56 1.53
CA ALA A 305 -17.21 24.17 1.13
C ALA A 305 -18.50 23.49 0.65
N ALA A 306 -18.48 22.90 -0.56
CA ALA A 306 -19.68 22.29 -1.14
C ALA A 306 -19.38 21.13 -2.10
N GLY A 307 -20.22 20.09 -2.06
CA GLY A 307 -20.30 19.10 -3.13
C GLY A 307 -21.25 19.58 -4.23
N ILE A 308 -20.79 19.58 -5.48
CA ILE A 308 -21.57 20.07 -6.62
C ILE A 308 -21.33 19.21 -7.86
N LYS A 309 -22.41 18.94 -8.60
CA LYS A 309 -22.32 18.24 -9.88
C LYS A 309 -22.24 19.29 -10.97
N VAL A 310 -21.18 19.23 -11.74
CA VAL A 310 -20.84 20.19 -12.79
C VAL A 310 -21.09 19.52 -14.14
N SER A 311 -21.94 20.13 -14.95
CA SER A 311 -22.11 19.77 -16.35
C SER A 311 -21.44 20.81 -17.24
N ALA A 312 -20.54 20.36 -18.11
CA ALA A 312 -19.84 21.16 -19.11
C ALA A 312 -19.53 20.27 -20.34
N PRO A 313 -19.31 20.84 -21.53
CA PRO A 313 -18.89 20.04 -22.68
C PRO A 313 -17.46 19.55 -22.54
N ASN A 314 -17.13 18.50 -23.29
CA ASN A 314 -15.79 17.95 -23.41
C ASN A 314 -15.21 17.53 -22.06
N LEU A 315 -15.98 16.82 -21.22
CA LEU A 315 -15.51 16.32 -19.93
C LEU A 315 -15.10 14.83 -19.97
N GLU A 316 -15.30 14.16 -21.10
CA GLU A 316 -14.90 12.78 -21.35
C GLU A 316 -13.39 12.62 -21.10
N GLY A 317 -13.00 11.60 -20.33
CA GLY A 317 -11.59 11.34 -20.00
C GLY A 317 -11.00 12.27 -18.93
N ALA A 318 -11.83 13.04 -18.21
CA ALA A 318 -11.41 13.75 -17.01
C ALA A 318 -10.92 12.77 -15.93
N ILE A 319 -9.91 13.19 -15.17
CA ILE A 319 -9.27 12.32 -14.17
C ILE A 319 -9.88 12.58 -12.79
N ALA A 320 -10.30 11.53 -12.11
CA ALA A 320 -10.71 11.61 -10.71
C ALA A 320 -9.50 11.92 -9.80
N GLY A 321 -9.71 12.80 -8.82
CA GLY A 321 -8.67 13.38 -7.97
C GLY A 321 -7.93 14.57 -8.61
N SER A 322 -8.29 14.95 -9.83
CA SER A 322 -7.65 16.10 -10.49
C SER A 322 -8.11 17.45 -9.94
N PRO A 323 -7.26 18.49 -10.02
CA PRO A 323 -7.67 19.86 -9.71
C PRO A 323 -8.80 20.32 -10.64
N PHE A 324 -9.79 20.95 -10.04
CA PHE A 324 -10.86 21.68 -10.71
C PHE A 324 -10.72 23.15 -10.34
N GLN A 325 -10.54 24.03 -11.32
CA GLN A 325 -10.37 25.44 -11.03
C GLN A 325 -11.16 26.35 -11.97
N VAL A 326 -11.87 27.31 -11.38
CA VAL A 326 -12.49 28.43 -12.10
C VAL A 326 -11.40 29.37 -12.60
N ILE A 327 -11.47 29.68 -13.88
CA ILE A 327 -10.57 30.62 -14.54
C ILE A 327 -11.13 32.03 -14.34
N ARG A 328 -10.39 32.83 -13.58
CA ARG A 328 -10.57 34.29 -13.51
C ARG A 328 -9.22 34.94 -13.75
N GLY A 329 -9.12 35.77 -14.80
CA GLY A 329 -7.87 36.40 -15.20
C GLY A 329 -7.11 35.56 -16.25
N ASN A 330 -5.80 35.39 -16.07
CA ASN A 330 -4.94 34.76 -17.08
C ASN A 330 -5.13 33.24 -17.13
N GLN A 331 -5.74 32.76 -18.23
CA GLN A 331 -5.97 31.34 -18.47
C GLN A 331 -4.67 30.52 -18.48
N GLU A 332 -3.59 31.04 -19.07
CA GLU A 332 -2.33 30.28 -19.21
C GLU A 332 -1.69 30.02 -17.85
N GLU A 333 -1.80 30.95 -16.90
CA GLU A 333 -1.31 30.78 -15.54
C GLU A 333 -2.10 29.69 -14.78
N VAL A 334 -3.42 29.62 -14.97
CA VAL A 334 -4.25 28.58 -14.36
C VAL A 334 -3.88 27.21 -14.93
N ILE A 335 -3.75 27.09 -16.26
CA ILE A 335 -3.34 25.84 -16.91
C ILE A 335 -1.94 25.44 -16.47
N ALA A 336 -0.99 26.38 -16.41
CA ALA A 336 0.36 26.10 -15.96
C ALA A 336 0.39 25.65 -14.50
N ARG A 337 -0.44 26.22 -13.62
CA ARG A 337 -0.58 25.76 -12.23
C ARG A 337 -1.15 24.36 -12.15
N ILE A 338 -2.24 24.06 -12.86
CA ILE A 338 -2.82 22.70 -12.88
C ILE A 338 -1.82 21.71 -13.46
N ARG A 339 -1.11 22.07 -14.54
CA ARG A 339 -0.08 21.21 -15.14
C ARG A 339 1.06 20.96 -14.18
N LYS A 340 1.55 22.02 -13.53
CA LYS A 340 2.59 21.90 -12.51
C LYS A 340 2.12 21.02 -11.36
N GLU A 341 0.90 21.24 -10.85
CA GLU A 341 0.32 20.37 -9.84
C GLU A 341 0.33 18.93 -10.36
N MET A 342 -0.15 18.68 -11.58
CA MET A 342 -0.16 17.37 -12.24
C MET A 342 1.19 16.71 -12.39
N GLU A 343 2.24 17.44 -12.78
CA GLU A 343 3.61 16.96 -12.97
C GLU A 343 4.32 16.75 -11.63
N GLU A 344 4.05 17.61 -10.64
CA GLU A 344 4.48 17.47 -9.25
C GLU A 344 3.64 16.42 -8.49
N VAL A 345 3.25 15.31 -9.15
CA VAL A 345 2.96 14.09 -8.36
C VAL A 345 4.24 13.86 -7.57
N ASN A 346 4.20 14.03 -6.25
CA ASN A 346 5.38 14.08 -5.38
C ASN A 346 5.91 12.66 -5.17
N VAL A 347 6.25 12.01 -6.27
CA VAL A 347 6.71 10.64 -6.38
C VAL A 347 8.21 10.71 -6.51
N HIS A 348 8.90 10.12 -5.54
CA HIS A 348 10.33 9.94 -5.64
C HIS A 348 10.62 8.86 -6.69
N LEU A 349 10.84 9.28 -7.93
CA LEU A 349 11.27 8.38 -8.99
C LEU A 349 12.74 8.01 -8.80
N SER A 350 13.02 6.73 -8.90
CA SER A 350 14.34 6.14 -8.79
C SER A 350 14.86 5.74 -10.18
N PRO A 351 16.18 5.83 -10.43
CA PRO A 351 16.76 5.40 -11.70
C PRO A 351 16.62 3.89 -11.94
N GLU A 352 16.42 3.11 -10.87
CA GLU A 352 16.03 1.70 -10.92
C GLU A 352 14.79 1.49 -10.06
N GLY A 353 13.81 0.75 -10.58
CA GLY A 353 12.56 0.53 -9.87
C GLY A 353 11.51 -0.18 -10.70
N VAL A 354 10.37 -0.46 -10.07
CA VAL A 354 9.19 -1.01 -10.75
C VAL A 354 8.44 0.06 -11.54
N ILE A 355 7.66 -0.36 -12.53
CA ILE A 355 6.68 0.52 -13.19
C ILE A 355 5.34 0.36 -12.49
N ILE A 356 4.65 1.47 -12.22
CA ILE A 356 3.33 1.43 -11.59
C ILE A 356 2.27 2.16 -12.44
N LYS A 357 1.05 1.64 -12.39
CA LYS A 357 -0.14 2.21 -13.03
C LYS A 357 -1.30 2.23 -12.04
N ALA A 358 -2.06 3.33 -12.02
CA ALA A 358 -3.26 3.44 -11.20
C ALA A 358 -4.42 4.11 -11.96
N ASP A 359 -5.64 3.96 -11.46
CA ASP A 359 -6.85 4.58 -12.00
C ASP A 359 -7.00 6.07 -11.63
N THR A 360 -6.54 6.46 -10.44
CA THR A 360 -6.59 7.83 -9.95
C THR A 360 -5.21 8.36 -9.54
N ILE A 361 -5.05 9.68 -9.56
CA ILE A 361 -3.80 10.35 -9.15
C ILE A 361 -3.45 9.99 -7.71
N GLY A 362 -4.42 10.06 -6.81
CA GLY A 362 -4.12 9.82 -5.40
C GLY A 362 -3.87 8.35 -5.07
N ALA A 363 -4.46 7.42 -5.83
CA ALA A 363 -4.08 6.02 -5.75
C ALA A 363 -2.63 5.78 -6.17
N LEU A 364 -2.18 6.47 -7.22
CA LEU A 364 -0.79 6.45 -7.67
C LEU A 364 0.15 6.97 -6.59
N GLU A 365 -0.17 8.12 -5.96
CA GLU A 365 0.63 8.69 -4.86
C GLU A 365 0.74 7.76 -3.66
N ALA A 366 -0.38 7.16 -3.24
CA ALA A 366 -0.41 6.25 -2.09
C ALA A 366 0.45 5.01 -2.35
N LEU A 367 0.37 4.43 -3.55
CA LEU A 367 1.19 3.29 -3.94
C LEU A 367 2.68 3.66 -4.00
N CYS A 368 3.03 4.81 -4.57
CA CYS A 368 4.42 5.29 -4.60
C CYS A 368 5.03 5.41 -3.20
N LYS A 369 4.28 6.04 -2.29
CA LYS A 369 4.76 6.27 -0.93
C LYS A 369 4.92 4.97 -0.15
N GLU A 370 3.99 4.02 -0.31
CA GLU A 370 4.13 2.70 0.30
C GLU A 370 5.38 1.97 -0.21
N LEU A 371 5.65 2.02 -1.53
CA LEU A 371 6.86 1.45 -2.10
C LEU A 371 8.13 2.13 -1.56
N GLU A 372 8.13 3.46 -1.43
CA GLU A 372 9.23 4.24 -0.86
C GLU A 372 9.50 3.86 0.61
N GLU A 373 8.47 3.73 1.44
CA GLU A 373 8.58 3.29 2.84
C GLU A 373 9.17 1.88 2.98
N LYS A 374 9.01 1.04 1.97
CA LYS A 374 9.60 -0.30 1.87
C LYS A 374 10.95 -0.33 1.14
N GLU A 375 11.53 0.84 0.84
CA GLU A 375 12.79 0.98 0.11
C GLU A 375 12.77 0.33 -1.29
N ILE A 376 11.60 0.36 -1.94
CA ILE A 376 11.39 -0.14 -3.30
C ILE A 376 11.40 1.05 -4.26
N GLY A 377 12.37 1.09 -5.16
CA GLY A 377 12.43 2.11 -6.19
C GLY A 377 11.25 2.05 -7.16
N VAL A 378 10.76 3.22 -7.57
CA VAL A 378 9.74 3.39 -8.62
C VAL A 378 10.39 4.04 -9.84
N LEU A 379 10.45 3.35 -10.97
CA LEU A 379 11.05 3.88 -12.20
C LEU A 379 10.11 4.85 -12.91
N ARG A 380 8.83 4.50 -12.95
CA ARG A 380 7.79 5.26 -13.64
C ARG A 380 6.44 5.05 -12.97
N ALA A 381 5.67 6.12 -12.86
CA ALA A 381 4.34 6.13 -12.26
C ALA A 381 3.38 6.93 -13.12
N GLU A 382 2.31 6.31 -13.61
CA GLU A 382 1.35 6.95 -14.51
C GLU A 382 -0.11 6.57 -14.20
N VAL A 383 -1.04 7.46 -14.51
CA VAL A 383 -2.49 7.21 -14.39
C VAL A 383 -3.02 6.66 -15.70
N GLY A 384 -3.77 5.57 -15.65
CA GLY A 384 -4.43 4.95 -16.80
C GLY A 384 -4.30 3.43 -16.83
N SER A 385 -4.90 2.83 -17.86
CA SER A 385 -4.79 1.39 -18.14
C SER A 385 -3.37 0.99 -18.53
N VAL A 386 -3.02 -0.27 -18.25
CA VAL A 386 -1.72 -0.82 -18.64
C VAL A 386 -1.73 -1.10 -20.14
N SER A 387 -0.82 -0.47 -20.87
CA SER A 387 -0.65 -0.64 -22.30
C SER A 387 0.46 -1.64 -22.64
N ARG A 388 0.50 -2.10 -23.88
CA ARG A 388 1.61 -2.93 -24.38
C ARG A 388 2.96 -2.21 -24.28
N HIS A 389 2.99 -0.88 -24.46
CA HIS A 389 4.22 -0.10 -24.33
C HIS A 389 4.79 -0.17 -22.91
N ASP A 390 3.93 -0.15 -21.89
CA ASP A 390 4.35 -0.26 -20.49
C ASP A 390 5.02 -1.60 -20.17
N LEU A 391 4.53 -2.68 -20.77
CA LEU A 391 5.11 -4.01 -20.63
C LEU A 391 6.46 -4.11 -21.33
N ILE A 392 6.60 -3.53 -22.52
CA ILE A 392 7.88 -3.47 -23.24
C ILE A 392 8.91 -2.70 -22.42
N ASP A 393 8.52 -1.55 -21.84
CA ASP A 393 9.42 -0.75 -21.03
C ASP A 393 9.86 -1.52 -19.77
N ALA A 394 8.92 -2.20 -19.10
CA ALA A 394 9.23 -3.06 -17.96
C ALA A 394 10.21 -4.20 -18.33
N GLU A 395 10.11 -4.76 -19.54
CA GLU A 395 11.00 -5.82 -20.04
C GLU A 395 12.44 -5.32 -20.19
N THR A 396 12.64 -4.06 -20.57
CA THR A 396 13.98 -3.46 -20.74
C THR A 396 14.74 -3.27 -19.41
N ILE A 397 14.06 -3.41 -18.26
CA ILE A 397 14.67 -3.28 -16.95
C ILE A 397 15.74 -4.38 -16.75
N LYS A 398 16.97 -3.93 -16.50
CA LYS A 398 18.15 -4.81 -16.37
C LYS A 398 18.11 -5.64 -15.10
N ASN A 399 17.71 -5.03 -13.99
CA ASN A 399 17.64 -5.70 -12.70
C ASN A 399 16.40 -6.62 -12.68
N PRO A 400 16.57 -7.96 -12.61
CA PRO A 400 15.46 -8.90 -12.69
C PRO A 400 14.47 -8.75 -11.52
N TYR A 401 14.92 -8.21 -10.38
CA TYR A 401 14.07 -7.95 -9.23
C TYR A 401 13.10 -6.78 -9.44
N TYR A 402 13.39 -5.90 -10.39
CA TYR A 402 12.53 -4.77 -10.76
C TYR A 402 11.78 -4.99 -12.07
N ARG A 403 11.92 -6.16 -12.70
CA ARG A 403 11.19 -6.54 -13.92
C ARG A 403 9.74 -6.92 -13.59
N ALA A 404 9.02 -5.94 -13.06
CA ALA A 404 7.65 -6.06 -12.60
C ALA A 404 6.86 -4.79 -12.90
N LEU A 405 5.54 -4.97 -13.11
CA LEU A 405 4.58 -3.89 -13.24
C LEU A 405 3.47 -4.06 -12.19
N ILE A 406 3.16 -3.00 -11.45
CA ILE A 406 2.09 -2.99 -10.45
C ILE A 406 0.91 -2.16 -10.99
N ALA A 407 -0.22 -2.81 -11.19
CA ALA A 407 -1.46 -2.22 -11.67
C ALA A 407 -2.50 -2.15 -10.53
N PHE A 408 -2.69 -0.96 -9.97
CA PHE A 408 -3.65 -0.72 -8.91
C PHE A 408 -4.98 -0.22 -9.45
N SER A 409 -6.04 -0.99 -9.26
CA SER A 409 -7.42 -0.67 -9.64
C SER A 409 -7.62 -0.31 -11.12
N THR A 410 -6.67 -0.66 -11.98
CA THR A 410 -6.66 -0.33 -13.40
C THR A 410 -6.50 -1.60 -14.25
N PRO A 411 -7.27 -1.75 -15.35
CA PRO A 411 -7.19 -2.94 -16.18
C PRO A 411 -5.99 -2.92 -17.14
N LEU A 412 -5.62 -4.10 -17.64
CA LEU A 412 -4.77 -4.24 -18.82
C LEU A 412 -5.60 -4.04 -20.09
N LEU A 413 -5.05 -3.32 -21.06
CA LEU A 413 -5.60 -3.27 -22.41
C LEU A 413 -5.52 -4.67 -23.06
N PRO A 414 -6.40 -5.00 -24.03
CA PRO A 414 -6.46 -6.35 -24.61
C PRO A 414 -5.12 -6.86 -25.15
N ASP A 415 -4.36 -6.00 -25.83
CA ASP A 415 -3.05 -6.31 -26.39
C ASP A 415 -1.97 -6.54 -25.31
N ALA A 416 -2.03 -5.79 -24.20
CA ALA A 416 -1.18 -6.01 -23.04
C ALA A 416 -1.52 -7.32 -22.32
N ALA A 417 -2.82 -7.61 -22.16
CA ALA A 417 -3.29 -8.84 -21.51
C ALA A 417 -2.91 -10.10 -22.30
N ASP A 418 -2.89 -10.02 -23.63
CA ASP A 418 -2.44 -11.11 -24.49
C ASP A 418 -0.92 -11.33 -24.38
N MET A 419 -0.12 -10.26 -24.36
CA MET A 419 1.34 -10.33 -24.18
C MET A 419 1.74 -10.97 -22.84
N VAL A 420 1.02 -10.69 -21.76
CA VAL A 420 1.29 -11.30 -20.43
C VAL A 420 1.03 -12.81 -20.41
N LYS A 421 0.14 -13.32 -21.27
CA LYS A 421 -0.18 -14.76 -21.39
C LYS A 421 0.83 -15.52 -22.24
N GLU A 422 1.72 -14.84 -22.95
CA GLU A 422 2.73 -15.48 -23.79
C GLU A 422 3.68 -16.34 -22.94
N PRO A 423 3.89 -17.62 -23.28
CA PRO A 423 4.80 -18.48 -22.54
C PRO A 423 6.22 -17.91 -22.49
N GLY A 424 6.75 -17.72 -21.28
CA GLY A 424 8.10 -17.19 -21.08
C GLY A 424 8.20 -15.67 -21.07
N PHE A 425 7.07 -14.94 -21.07
CA PHE A 425 7.07 -13.50 -20.89
C PHE A 425 7.78 -13.10 -19.58
N PRO A 426 8.84 -12.25 -19.63
CA PRO A 426 9.76 -12.10 -18.51
C PRO A 426 9.31 -11.10 -17.44
N VAL A 427 8.24 -10.33 -17.67
CA VAL A 427 7.74 -9.32 -16.72
C VAL A 427 6.65 -9.90 -15.85
N LYS A 428 6.78 -9.74 -14.53
CA LYS A 428 5.72 -10.11 -13.58
C LYS A 428 4.73 -8.96 -13.41
N VAL A 429 3.46 -9.18 -13.74
CA VAL A 429 2.40 -8.20 -13.51
C VAL A 429 1.64 -8.52 -12.22
N PHE A 430 1.43 -7.50 -11.39
CA PHE A 430 0.64 -7.56 -10.16
C PHE A 430 -0.62 -6.71 -10.33
N GLU A 431 -1.79 -7.34 -10.30
CA GLU A 431 -3.09 -6.66 -10.43
C GLU A 431 -3.86 -6.75 -9.11
N GLY A 432 -4.42 -5.63 -8.65
CA GLY A 432 -5.08 -5.64 -7.36
C GLY A 432 -5.79 -4.35 -7.02
N ARG A 433 -6.60 -4.41 -5.96
CA ARG A 433 -7.39 -3.29 -5.43
C ARG A 433 -6.97 -2.90 -4.01
N VAL A 434 -5.92 -3.49 -3.47
CA VAL A 434 -5.42 -3.19 -2.11
C VAL A 434 -3.93 -2.93 -2.22
N ILE A 435 -3.50 -1.72 -1.84
CA ILE A 435 -2.12 -1.25 -2.04
C ILE A 435 -1.14 -2.17 -1.31
N TYR A 436 -1.33 -2.36 -0.02
CA TYR A 436 -0.46 -3.19 0.83
C TYR A 436 -0.32 -4.61 0.31
N LYS A 437 -1.43 -5.23 -0.09
CA LYS A 437 -1.40 -6.58 -0.66
C LYS A 437 -0.54 -6.63 -1.91
N LEU A 438 -0.64 -5.65 -2.81
CA LEU A 438 0.19 -5.60 -4.02
C LEU A 438 1.67 -5.45 -3.68
N VAL A 439 1.99 -4.60 -2.71
CA VAL A 439 3.37 -4.37 -2.26
C VAL A 439 3.93 -5.62 -1.60
N ASP A 440 3.16 -6.27 -0.72
CA ASP A 440 3.52 -7.54 -0.07
C ASP A 440 3.69 -8.67 -1.09
N ASP A 441 2.77 -8.82 -2.03
CA ASP A 441 2.84 -9.82 -3.11
C ASP A 441 4.12 -9.61 -3.95
N TYR A 442 4.49 -8.35 -4.23
CA TYR A 442 5.74 -8.01 -4.90
C TYR A 442 6.98 -8.35 -4.05
N ILE A 443 7.00 -8.01 -2.77
CA ILE A 443 8.11 -8.33 -1.85
C ILE A 443 8.33 -9.84 -1.79
N GLN A 444 7.26 -10.61 -1.59
CA GLN A 444 7.32 -12.07 -1.55
C GLN A 444 7.88 -12.66 -2.85
N TRP A 445 7.42 -12.16 -3.99
CA TRP A 445 7.94 -12.58 -5.30
C TRP A 445 9.43 -12.24 -5.46
N LYS A 446 9.84 -11.04 -5.07
CA LYS A 446 11.24 -10.59 -5.13
C LYS A 446 12.15 -11.46 -4.26
N GLU A 447 11.72 -11.77 -3.04
CA GLU A 447 12.46 -12.65 -2.12
C GLU A 447 12.58 -14.07 -2.66
N GLU A 448 11.50 -14.63 -3.20
CA GLU A 448 11.52 -15.97 -3.79
C GLU A 448 12.43 -16.03 -5.04
N LEU A 449 12.42 -14.99 -5.87
CA LEU A 449 13.30 -14.88 -7.03
C LEU A 449 14.78 -14.79 -6.61
N LYS A 450 15.07 -14.00 -5.57
CA LYS A 450 16.42 -13.88 -5.00
C LYS A 450 16.89 -15.24 -4.46
N ARG A 451 16.06 -15.93 -3.68
CA ARG A 451 16.36 -17.26 -3.14
C ARG A 451 16.66 -18.29 -4.23
N LYS A 452 15.85 -18.33 -5.30
CA LYS A 452 16.10 -19.21 -6.45
C LYS A 452 17.42 -18.90 -7.15
N THR A 453 17.71 -17.62 -7.36
CA THR A 453 18.94 -17.18 -8.03
C THR A 453 20.17 -17.54 -7.19
N GLU A 454 20.11 -17.33 -5.87
CA GLU A 454 21.15 -17.72 -4.93
C GLU A 454 21.34 -19.24 -4.89
N GLN A 455 20.25 -20.02 -4.81
CA GLN A 455 20.33 -21.48 -4.81
C GLN A 455 20.98 -22.03 -6.08
N GLN A 456 20.59 -21.53 -7.25
CA GLN A 456 21.23 -21.91 -8.52
C GLN A 456 22.73 -21.54 -8.55
N ARG A 457 23.08 -20.37 -7.99
CA ARG A 457 24.47 -19.94 -7.86
C ARG A 457 25.26 -20.91 -6.98
N PHE A 458 24.68 -21.38 -5.88
CA PHE A 458 25.32 -22.31 -4.95
C PHE A 458 25.45 -23.73 -5.51
N GLU A 459 24.47 -24.22 -6.28
CA GLU A 459 24.53 -25.55 -6.90
C GLU A 459 25.67 -25.69 -7.92
N GLN A 460 26.07 -24.60 -8.58
CA GLN A 460 27.17 -24.58 -9.54
C GLN A 460 28.57 -24.50 -8.91
N ILE A 461 28.65 -24.32 -7.58
CA ILE A 461 29.94 -24.23 -6.87
C ILE A 461 30.54 -25.61 -6.68
N ILE A 462 31.81 -25.73 -7.05
CA ILE A 462 32.60 -26.95 -6.82
C ILE A 462 32.95 -27.00 -5.33
N HIS A 463 32.45 -28.01 -4.63
CA HIS A 463 32.70 -28.18 -3.20
C HIS A 463 34.09 -28.77 -2.92
N PRO A 464 34.72 -28.43 -1.78
CA PRO A 464 35.95 -29.06 -1.35
C PRO A 464 35.74 -30.54 -1.06
N ALA A 465 36.65 -31.38 -1.54
CA ALA A 465 36.76 -32.75 -1.08
C ALA A 465 38.21 -33.23 -1.13
N LYS A 466 38.57 -34.07 -0.16
CA LYS A 466 39.83 -34.80 -0.10
C LYS A 466 39.53 -36.29 -0.09
N ILE A 467 40.23 -37.04 -0.93
CA ILE A 467 40.01 -38.48 -1.11
C ILE A 467 41.35 -39.22 -0.99
N ARG A 468 41.31 -40.47 -0.55
CA ARG A 468 42.47 -41.37 -0.53
C ARG A 468 42.26 -42.57 -1.42
N VAL A 469 43.25 -42.89 -2.25
CA VAL A 469 43.25 -44.09 -3.10
C VAL A 469 43.48 -45.33 -2.24
N LEU A 470 42.56 -46.29 -2.26
CA LEU A 470 42.61 -47.46 -1.38
C LEU A 470 43.57 -48.54 -1.90
N PRO A 471 44.32 -49.21 -1.00
CA PRO A 471 45.16 -50.34 -1.37
C PRO A 471 44.38 -51.50 -1.94
N HIS A 472 45.00 -52.19 -2.91
CA HIS A 472 44.44 -53.34 -3.63
C HIS A 472 43.10 -53.08 -4.35
N CYS A 473 42.68 -51.81 -4.50
CA CYS A 473 41.42 -51.42 -5.14
C CYS A 473 41.64 -50.74 -6.50
N VAL A 474 42.60 -51.22 -7.29
CA VAL A 474 42.84 -50.72 -8.66
C VAL A 474 42.15 -51.66 -9.64
N PHE A 475 41.02 -51.23 -10.20
CA PHE A 475 40.20 -52.02 -11.10
C PHE A 475 40.61 -51.84 -12.58
N ARG A 476 41.09 -50.65 -12.93
CA ARG A 476 41.65 -50.35 -14.26
C ARG A 476 42.76 -49.31 -14.13
N GLN A 477 43.90 -49.55 -14.76
CA GLN A 477 45.09 -48.69 -14.62
C GLN A 477 45.00 -47.37 -15.41
N SER A 478 44.35 -47.34 -16.58
CA SER A 478 44.20 -46.13 -17.40
C SER A 478 43.06 -46.27 -18.42
N ASN A 479 42.67 -45.16 -19.05
CA ASN A 479 41.64 -45.06 -20.11
C ASN A 479 40.27 -45.71 -19.79
N PRO A 480 39.47 -45.12 -18.88
CA PRO A 480 39.87 -44.26 -17.77
C PRO A 480 40.45 -45.09 -16.61
N ALA A 481 41.25 -44.49 -15.73
CA ALA A 481 41.68 -45.18 -14.52
C ALA A 481 40.47 -45.40 -13.60
N VAL A 482 40.28 -46.61 -13.10
CA VAL A 482 39.18 -46.95 -12.17
C VAL A 482 39.79 -47.46 -10.88
N VAL A 483 39.58 -46.70 -9.81
CA VAL A 483 40.18 -46.95 -8.48
C VAL A 483 39.12 -46.80 -7.39
N GLY A 484 39.23 -47.63 -6.34
CA GLY A 484 38.50 -47.46 -5.10
C GLY A 484 39.14 -46.35 -4.27
N VAL A 485 38.32 -45.45 -3.75
CA VAL A 485 38.75 -44.33 -2.91
C VAL A 485 37.89 -44.21 -1.67
N ARG A 486 38.46 -43.67 -0.59
CA ARG A 486 37.73 -43.22 0.59
C ARG A 486 37.68 -41.70 0.62
N VAL A 487 36.49 -41.13 0.82
CA VAL A 487 36.36 -39.67 1.03
C VAL A 487 36.82 -39.34 2.45
N LEU A 488 37.94 -38.64 2.57
CA LEU A 488 38.51 -38.24 3.87
C LEU A 488 37.81 -37.02 4.46
N GLY A 489 37.30 -36.12 3.62
CA GLY A 489 36.59 -34.93 4.06
C GLY A 489 35.91 -34.21 2.90
N GLY A 490 34.82 -33.49 3.19
CA GLY A 490 34.02 -32.76 2.20
C GLY A 490 33.04 -33.65 1.42
N THR A 491 32.62 -33.17 0.25
CA THR A 491 31.65 -33.84 -0.62
C THR A 491 32.22 -34.01 -2.02
N LEU A 492 32.52 -35.25 -2.41
CA LEU A 492 33.03 -35.57 -3.75
C LEU A 492 31.86 -35.61 -4.75
N ARG A 493 31.94 -34.83 -5.82
CA ARG A 493 30.95 -34.84 -6.93
C ARG A 493 31.58 -35.31 -8.24
N THR A 494 30.73 -35.77 -9.16
CA THR A 494 31.13 -36.02 -10.56
C THR A 494 31.47 -34.74 -11.30
N ASP A 495 32.20 -34.85 -12.43
CA ASP A 495 32.54 -33.74 -13.32
C ASP A 495 33.50 -32.69 -12.71
N VAL A 496 34.41 -33.16 -11.85
CA VAL A 496 35.44 -32.31 -11.20
C VAL A 496 36.85 -32.76 -11.57
N ASN A 497 37.81 -31.83 -11.54
CA ASN A 497 39.22 -32.19 -11.69
C ASN A 497 39.81 -32.59 -10.34
N LEU A 498 40.78 -33.51 -10.37
CA LEU A 498 41.54 -33.94 -9.21
C LEU A 498 43.00 -33.52 -9.33
N ILE A 499 43.60 -33.13 -8.21
CA ILE A 499 44.99 -32.71 -8.08
C ILE A 499 45.67 -33.41 -6.89
N GLN A 500 46.99 -33.52 -6.94
CA GLN A 500 47.82 -33.97 -5.84
C GLN A 500 48.05 -32.85 -4.81
N PRO A 501 48.57 -33.17 -3.60
CA PRO A 501 48.87 -32.18 -2.56
C PRO A 501 50.00 -31.20 -2.94
N ASP A 502 50.74 -31.49 -4.02
CA ASP A 502 51.73 -30.59 -4.62
C ASP A 502 51.14 -29.73 -5.76
N GLY A 503 49.81 -29.77 -5.95
CA GLY A 503 49.10 -28.98 -6.97
C GLY A 503 49.11 -29.57 -8.38
N LYS A 504 49.80 -30.69 -8.62
CA LYS A 504 49.84 -31.32 -9.96
C LYS A 504 48.49 -31.93 -10.33
N LYS A 505 48.10 -31.74 -11.59
CA LYS A 505 46.85 -32.30 -12.14
C LYS A 505 46.94 -33.82 -12.30
N VAL A 506 45.95 -34.52 -11.76
CA VAL A 506 45.81 -35.98 -11.89
C VAL A 506 44.93 -36.34 -13.07
N GLY A 507 43.73 -35.75 -13.14
CA GLY A 507 42.74 -36.09 -14.17
C GLY A 507 41.36 -35.55 -13.84
N HIS A 508 40.37 -35.98 -14.62
CA HIS A 508 38.99 -35.53 -14.51
C HIS A 508 38.08 -36.68 -14.08
N LEU A 509 37.32 -36.49 -12.99
CA LEU A 509 36.43 -37.50 -12.42
C LEU A 509 35.14 -37.57 -13.23
N LYS A 510 34.93 -38.66 -13.97
CA LYS A 510 33.72 -38.87 -14.78
C LYS A 510 32.55 -39.45 -14.02
N SER A 511 32.78 -40.46 -13.20
CA SER A 511 31.71 -41.20 -12.54
C SER A 511 32.15 -41.71 -11.17
N ILE A 512 31.18 -41.77 -10.27
CA ILE A 512 31.30 -42.37 -8.94
C ILE A 512 30.34 -43.56 -8.90
N GLN A 513 30.81 -44.71 -8.43
CA GLN A 513 30.01 -45.92 -8.26
C GLN A 513 30.09 -46.42 -6.82
N LEU A 514 28.93 -46.74 -6.26
CA LEU A 514 28.77 -47.39 -4.96
C LEU A 514 27.84 -48.58 -5.16
N ASN A 515 28.26 -49.78 -4.75
CA ASN A 515 27.46 -51.01 -4.90
C ASN A 515 26.93 -51.25 -6.34
N GLN A 516 27.75 -50.98 -7.35
CA GLN A 516 27.41 -51.07 -8.79
C GLN A 516 26.38 -50.03 -9.30
N GLU A 517 25.91 -49.12 -8.45
CA GLU A 517 25.05 -48.01 -8.85
C GLU A 517 25.88 -46.74 -9.06
N THR A 518 25.57 -45.99 -10.13
CA THR A 518 26.19 -44.67 -10.36
C THR A 518 25.53 -43.61 -9.51
N ILE A 519 26.31 -42.95 -8.67
CA ILE A 519 25.88 -41.87 -7.79
C ILE A 519 26.47 -40.53 -8.24
N ARG A 520 25.79 -39.43 -7.94
CA ARG A 520 26.24 -38.08 -8.29
C ARG A 520 27.24 -37.50 -7.29
N GLU A 521 27.14 -37.91 -6.04
CA GLU A 521 27.98 -37.40 -4.95
C GLU A 521 28.26 -38.46 -3.88
N ALA A 522 29.40 -38.34 -3.21
CA ALA A 522 29.82 -39.17 -2.10
C ALA A 522 30.29 -38.30 -0.92
N GLN A 523 29.76 -38.60 0.27
CA GLN A 523 30.04 -37.85 1.50
C GLN A 523 31.28 -38.40 2.23
N THR A 524 31.77 -37.65 3.22
CA THR A 524 32.89 -38.05 4.08
C THR A 524 32.67 -39.44 4.68
N GLY A 525 33.72 -40.27 4.66
CA GLY A 525 33.69 -41.67 5.13
C GLY A 525 33.24 -42.69 4.08
N ALA A 526 32.63 -42.26 2.97
CA ALA A 526 32.19 -43.18 1.92
C ALA A 526 33.39 -43.80 1.19
N GLU A 527 33.28 -45.09 0.89
CA GLU A 527 34.20 -45.83 0.02
C GLU A 527 33.52 -46.12 -1.31
N VAL A 528 34.06 -45.55 -2.39
CA VAL A 528 33.43 -45.56 -3.71
C VAL A 528 34.46 -45.88 -4.78
N ALA A 529 34.02 -46.51 -5.87
CA ALA A 529 34.84 -46.65 -7.07
C ALA A 529 34.68 -45.39 -7.94
N ILE A 530 35.78 -44.78 -8.35
CA ILE A 530 35.76 -43.60 -9.22
C ILE A 530 36.46 -43.88 -10.54
N SER A 531 35.94 -43.27 -11.61
CA SER A 531 36.54 -43.30 -12.94
C SER A 531 37.19 -41.96 -13.25
N ILE A 532 38.50 -41.95 -13.43
CA ILE A 532 39.31 -40.76 -13.68
C ILE A 532 39.85 -40.79 -15.11
N GLU A 533 39.37 -39.86 -15.95
CA GLU A 533 39.90 -39.66 -17.30
C GLU A 533 41.21 -38.87 -17.27
N GLY A 534 42.16 -39.26 -18.13
CA GLY A 534 43.48 -38.62 -18.24
C GLY A 534 44.50 -39.09 -17.20
N ALA A 535 44.10 -39.93 -16.25
CA ALA A 535 44.98 -40.45 -15.21
C ALA A 535 45.49 -41.87 -15.55
N THR A 536 46.73 -42.17 -15.17
CA THR A 536 47.31 -43.51 -15.16
C THR A 536 47.85 -43.84 -13.78
N VAL A 537 47.39 -44.96 -13.19
CA VAL A 537 47.87 -45.46 -11.90
C VAL A 537 49.32 -45.92 -12.04
N GLY A 538 50.21 -45.44 -11.16
CA GLY A 538 51.67 -45.61 -11.26
C GLY A 538 52.40 -44.44 -11.92
N ARG A 539 51.68 -43.43 -12.43
CA ARG A 539 52.27 -42.23 -13.05
C ARG A 539 51.71 -40.93 -12.49
N GLN A 540 50.40 -40.69 -12.65
CA GLN A 540 49.75 -39.47 -12.16
C GLN A 540 49.14 -39.65 -10.76
N LEU A 541 48.83 -40.89 -10.37
CA LEU A 541 48.44 -41.24 -9.02
C LEU A 541 49.05 -42.59 -8.64
N ASN A 542 49.28 -42.79 -7.35
CA ASN A 542 49.62 -44.08 -6.76
C ASN A 542 48.55 -44.50 -5.76
N VAL A 543 48.66 -45.75 -5.33
CA VAL A 543 47.89 -46.28 -4.21
C VAL A 543 48.31 -45.53 -2.94
N GLU A 544 47.37 -45.28 -2.04
CA GLU A 544 47.54 -44.49 -0.82
C GLU A 544 47.78 -42.98 -1.01
N ASP A 545 47.80 -42.48 -2.25
CA ASP A 545 47.84 -41.04 -2.52
C ASP A 545 46.57 -40.35 -2.00
N ASP A 546 46.77 -39.19 -1.39
CA ASP A 546 45.70 -38.23 -1.09
C ASP A 546 45.52 -37.29 -2.28
N LEU A 547 44.29 -37.15 -2.76
CA LEU A 547 43.93 -36.25 -3.85
C LEU A 547 42.92 -35.21 -3.37
N PHE A 548 42.99 -34.01 -3.92
CA PHE A 548 42.02 -32.94 -3.69
C PHE A 548 41.19 -32.69 -4.94
N VAL A 549 39.95 -32.27 -4.73
CA VAL A 549 39.15 -31.64 -5.79
C VAL A 549 39.77 -30.29 -6.13
N ASP A 550 40.00 -30.04 -7.41
CA ASP A 550 40.56 -28.79 -7.89
C ASP A 550 39.47 -27.71 -7.98
N ILE A 551 39.43 -26.83 -6.98
CA ILE A 551 38.44 -25.77 -6.87
C ILE A 551 38.93 -24.53 -7.62
N PRO A 552 38.15 -23.98 -8.59
CA PRO A 552 38.49 -22.73 -9.25
C PRO A 552 38.56 -21.56 -8.26
N GLU A 553 39.47 -20.62 -8.50
CA GLU A 553 39.68 -19.46 -7.63
C GLU A 553 38.39 -18.68 -7.35
N ARG A 554 37.54 -18.50 -8.37
CA ARG A 554 36.24 -17.83 -8.26
C ARG A 554 35.31 -18.51 -7.24
N HIS A 555 35.33 -19.84 -7.15
CA HIS A 555 34.50 -20.61 -6.24
C HIS A 555 35.05 -20.56 -4.82
N VAL A 556 36.38 -20.57 -4.66
CA VAL A 556 37.03 -20.38 -3.35
C VAL A 556 36.65 -19.06 -2.72
N LYS A 557 36.59 -17.96 -3.48
CA LYS A 557 36.16 -16.65 -2.96
C LYS A 557 34.74 -16.70 -2.40
N VAL A 558 33.81 -17.36 -3.09
CA VAL A 558 32.43 -17.52 -2.63
C VAL A 558 32.37 -18.43 -1.39
N LEU A 559 33.12 -19.53 -1.41
CA LEU A 559 33.17 -20.48 -0.29
C LEU A 559 33.72 -19.83 0.99
N GLU A 560 34.81 -19.06 0.92
CA GLU A 560 35.41 -18.40 2.08
C GLU A 560 34.62 -17.17 2.56
N LYS A 561 34.08 -16.35 1.64
CA LYS A 561 33.42 -15.07 2.02
C LYS A 561 31.94 -15.19 2.32
N GLU A 562 31.24 -16.12 1.66
CA GLU A 562 29.77 -16.17 1.69
C GLU A 562 29.25 -17.48 2.30
N MET A 563 29.96 -18.61 2.16
CA MET A 563 29.44 -19.92 2.59
C MET A 563 30.14 -20.53 3.80
N LEU A 564 31.28 -19.99 4.25
CA LEU A 564 32.15 -20.65 5.23
C LEU A 564 31.39 -21.04 6.52
N ALA A 565 30.53 -20.15 7.02
CA ALA A 565 29.71 -20.38 8.22
C ALA A 565 28.67 -21.50 8.07
N HIS A 566 28.30 -21.85 6.84
CA HIS A 566 27.31 -22.88 6.52
C HIS A 566 27.93 -24.22 6.14
N LEU A 567 29.26 -24.29 5.97
CA LEU A 567 29.97 -25.53 5.64
C LEU A 567 30.21 -26.39 6.91
N PRO A 568 30.09 -27.73 6.82
CA PRO A 568 30.49 -28.62 7.92
C PRO A 568 31.95 -28.42 8.31
N VAL A 569 32.30 -28.58 9.60
CA VAL A 569 33.66 -28.33 10.13
C VAL A 569 34.74 -29.04 9.32
N HIS A 570 34.55 -30.33 9.02
CA HIS A 570 35.50 -31.10 8.20
C HIS A 570 35.65 -30.55 6.77
N THR A 571 34.60 -29.95 6.20
CA THR A 571 34.68 -29.32 4.87
C THR A 571 35.46 -28.00 4.94
N GLN A 572 35.32 -27.24 6.03
CA GLN A 572 36.11 -26.04 6.28
C GLN A 572 37.61 -26.39 6.43
N GLU A 573 37.93 -27.48 7.12
CA GLU A 573 39.31 -27.98 7.27
C GLU A 573 39.92 -28.33 5.92
N ILE A 574 39.20 -29.07 5.06
CA ILE A 574 39.68 -29.41 3.71
C ILE A 574 39.84 -28.16 2.84
N LEU A 575 38.90 -27.20 2.93
CA LEU A 575 39.03 -25.93 2.21
C LEU A 575 40.27 -25.17 2.66
N ALA A 576 40.53 -25.08 3.97
CA ALA A 576 41.71 -24.42 4.52
C ALA A 576 43.01 -25.12 4.09
N GLU A 577 43.04 -26.46 4.08
CA GLU A 577 44.18 -27.25 3.61
C GLU A 577 44.45 -26.97 2.12
N PHE A 578 43.41 -27.00 1.29
CA PHE A 578 43.49 -26.70 -0.14
C PHE A 578 43.93 -25.27 -0.43
N THR A 579 43.37 -24.26 0.26
CA THR A 579 43.77 -22.86 0.04
C THR A 579 45.16 -22.58 0.55
N ALA A 580 45.58 -23.16 1.68
CA ALA A 580 46.96 -23.08 2.17
C ALA A 580 47.94 -23.68 1.15
N MET A 581 47.58 -24.81 0.54
CA MET A 581 48.36 -25.43 -0.54
C MET A 581 48.52 -24.48 -1.74
N ARG A 582 47.42 -23.95 -2.29
CA ARG A 582 47.47 -23.02 -3.44
C ARG A 582 48.21 -21.71 -3.12
N ARG A 583 48.09 -21.22 -1.88
CA ARG A 583 48.70 -19.96 -1.43
C ARG A 583 50.21 -20.06 -1.16
N ARG A 584 50.78 -21.28 -1.07
CA ARG A 584 52.25 -21.46 -1.04
C ARG A 584 52.91 -21.08 -2.36
N GLU A 585 52.23 -21.32 -3.48
CA GLU A 585 52.71 -20.95 -4.81
C GLU A 585 52.31 -19.52 -5.19
N ASN A 586 51.10 -19.08 -4.80
CA ASN A 586 50.60 -17.73 -5.05
C ASN A 586 49.91 -17.14 -3.80
N PRO A 587 50.57 -16.27 -3.01
CA PRO A 587 50.05 -15.74 -1.75
C PRO A 587 48.72 -14.97 -1.82
N PHE A 588 48.34 -14.49 -3.01
CA PHE A 588 47.10 -13.73 -3.23
C PHE A 588 45.96 -14.59 -3.81
N TRP A 589 46.20 -15.86 -4.09
CA TRP A 589 45.23 -16.75 -4.72
C TRP A 589 43.97 -16.92 -3.85
N GLY A 590 42.82 -16.61 -4.42
CA GLY A 590 41.52 -16.76 -3.77
C GLY A 590 41.19 -15.72 -2.70
N LYS A 591 41.95 -14.61 -2.59
CA LYS A 591 41.62 -13.48 -1.70
C LYS A 591 40.65 -12.47 -2.33
#